data_AF-A0A962NBS9-F1
#
_entry.id   AF-A0A962NBS9-F1
#
_cell.length_a   1.000
_cell.length_b   1.000
_cell.length_c   1.000
_cell.angle_alpha   90.00
_cell.angle_beta   90.00
_cell.angle_gamma   90.00
#
_symmetry.space_group_name_H-M   'P 1'
#
loop_
_entity.id
_entity.type
_entity.pdbx_description
1 polymer ?
#
loop_
_entity_poly.entity_id
_entity_poly.type
_entity_poly.pdbx_seq_one_letter_code
_entity_poly.pdbx_strand_id
1 'polypeptide(L)'
;MNRILMITTAVCFALSSALCLANDTRAAKLEQYVVDAKARLQLTDEQIERISPVLGESLDRQLGILQRYGIDADGASQNGRQLGLREARAMKKELDQARSATLASVGKILTKPQLDEFIRMQEERKDAVRSRVRSRN
;
A
#
# COMPACT_ATOMS: atom_id res chain seq x y z
N MET A 1 -19.88 -2.25 -7.17
CA MET A 1 -18.70 -3.14 -7.21
C MET A 1 -17.34 -2.45 -7.04
N ASN A 2 -17.23 -1.11 -6.96
CA ASN A 2 -15.91 -0.44 -7.08
C ASN A 2 -15.31 0.19 -5.81
N ARG A 3 -16.06 0.36 -4.70
CA ARG A 3 -15.55 1.05 -3.49
C ARG A 3 -14.63 0.15 -2.65
N ILE A 4 -15.03 -1.10 -2.42
CA ILE A 4 -14.22 -2.08 -1.68
C ILE A 4 -12.96 -2.45 -2.47
N LEU A 5 -13.07 -2.63 -3.79
CA LEU A 5 -11.93 -2.95 -4.67
C LEU A 5 -10.85 -1.84 -4.75
N MET A 6 -11.26 -0.57 -4.66
CA MET A 6 -10.32 0.56 -4.58
C MET A 6 -9.62 0.64 -3.23
N ILE A 7 -10.35 0.38 -2.14
CA ILE A 7 -9.78 0.33 -0.79
C ILE A 7 -8.77 -0.82 -0.72
N THR A 8 -9.11 -2.00 -1.25
CA THR A 8 -8.26 -3.20 -1.18
C THR A 8 -6.92 -3.05 -1.89
N THR A 9 -6.90 -2.41 -3.05
CA THR A 9 -5.67 -2.13 -3.80
C THR A 9 -4.80 -1.05 -3.14
N ALA A 10 -5.42 0.01 -2.64
CA ALA A 10 -4.72 1.15 -2.03
C ALA A 10 -4.13 0.88 -0.64
N VAL A 11 -4.83 0.13 0.24
CA VAL A 11 -4.28 -0.24 1.56
C VAL A 11 -3.05 -1.13 1.39
N CYS A 12 -2.97 -1.95 0.34
CA CYS A 12 -1.77 -2.77 0.12
C CYS A 12 -0.55 -1.97 -0.36
N PHE A 13 -0.78 -0.95 -1.19
CA PHE A 13 0.28 -0.13 -1.78
C PHE A 13 0.83 0.92 -0.80
N ALA A 14 -0.04 1.46 0.06
CA ALA A 14 0.35 2.30 1.18
C ALA A 14 1.30 1.58 2.17
N LEU A 15 1.30 0.24 2.20
CA LEU A 15 1.73 -0.48 3.39
C LEU A 15 2.85 -1.52 3.22
N SER A 16 3.13 -2.08 2.04
CA SER A 16 4.39 -2.82 1.75
C SER A 16 4.53 -3.21 0.27
N SER A 17 5.78 -3.25 -0.21
CA SER A 17 6.23 -3.68 -1.52
C SER A 17 5.91 -5.17 -1.79
N ALA A 18 4.67 -5.48 -2.15
CA ALA A 18 4.26 -6.78 -2.65
C ALA A 18 3.81 -6.67 -4.12
N LEU A 19 4.62 -6.02 -4.96
CA LEU A 19 4.34 -5.92 -6.39
C LEU A 19 4.51 -7.23 -7.16
N CYS A 20 4.97 -8.31 -6.53
CA CYS A 20 5.09 -9.60 -7.20
C CYS A 20 4.15 -10.62 -6.55
N LEU A 21 2.97 -10.87 -7.15
CA LEU A 21 2.24 -12.15 -7.11
C LEU A 21 0.98 -12.04 -8.01
N ALA A 22 0.69 -13.09 -8.79
CA ALA A 22 -0.28 -13.14 -9.90
C ALA A 22 -1.77 -12.86 -9.54
N ASN A 23 -2.55 -12.48 -10.55
CA ASN A 23 -3.77 -11.66 -10.45
C ASN A 23 -4.96 -12.22 -9.64
N ASP A 24 -5.27 -13.51 -9.68
CA ASP A 24 -6.49 -14.01 -9.02
C ASP A 24 -6.33 -14.24 -7.51
N THR A 25 -5.13 -14.65 -7.06
CA THR A 25 -4.84 -14.78 -5.62
C THR A 25 -4.59 -13.42 -4.96
N ARG A 26 -4.35 -12.38 -5.75
CA ARG A 26 -4.18 -10.99 -5.28
C ARG A 26 -5.49 -10.43 -4.77
N ALA A 27 -6.53 -10.41 -5.59
CA ALA A 27 -7.81 -9.79 -5.24
C ALA A 27 -8.39 -10.37 -3.93
N ALA A 28 -8.42 -11.71 -3.81
CA ALA A 28 -8.92 -12.37 -2.59
C ALA A 28 -8.07 -12.07 -1.34
N LYS A 29 -6.73 -12.05 -1.46
CA LYS A 29 -5.85 -11.69 -0.32
C LYS A 29 -5.97 -10.21 0.06
N LEU A 30 -6.24 -9.35 -0.92
CA LEU A 30 -6.44 -7.92 -0.73
C LEU A 30 -7.79 -7.64 -0.04
N GLU A 31 -8.84 -8.33 -0.48
CA GLU A 31 -10.17 -8.29 0.15
C GLU A 31 -10.11 -8.77 1.60
N GLN A 32 -9.51 -9.94 1.84
CA GLN A 32 -9.33 -10.45 3.20
C GLN A 32 -8.57 -9.46 4.07
N TYR A 33 -7.54 -8.81 3.54
CA TYR A 33 -6.77 -7.85 4.30
C TYR A 33 -7.58 -6.60 4.69
N VAL A 34 -8.44 -6.09 3.81
CA VAL A 34 -9.30 -4.96 4.16
C VAL A 34 -10.34 -5.36 5.17
N VAL A 35 -10.88 -6.58 5.09
CA VAL A 35 -11.80 -7.11 6.09
C VAL A 35 -11.09 -7.22 7.45
N ASP A 36 -9.90 -7.80 7.48
CA ASP A 36 -9.09 -7.93 8.70
C ASP A 36 -8.73 -6.56 9.29
N ALA A 37 -8.34 -5.60 8.44
CA ALA A 37 -8.03 -4.24 8.88
C ALA A 37 -9.27 -3.50 9.39
N LYS A 38 -10.42 -3.63 8.72
CA LYS A 38 -11.69 -3.07 9.20
C LYS A 38 -12.05 -3.62 10.58
N ALA A 39 -11.95 -4.94 10.75
CA ALA A 39 -12.27 -5.60 12.01
C ALA A 39 -11.30 -5.21 13.14
N ARG A 40 -9.99 -5.24 12.86
CA ARG A 40 -8.94 -4.97 13.85
C ARG A 40 -8.90 -3.51 14.28
N LEU A 41 -9.14 -2.58 13.35
CA LEU A 41 -9.24 -1.14 13.62
C LEU A 41 -10.64 -0.71 14.07
N GLN A 42 -11.62 -1.61 14.05
CA GLN A 42 -13.02 -1.32 14.38
C GLN A 42 -13.54 -0.07 13.63
N LEU A 43 -13.27 0.00 12.32
CA LEU A 43 -13.63 1.18 11.53
C LEU A 43 -15.15 1.29 11.39
N THR A 44 -15.69 2.48 11.68
CA THR A 44 -17.09 2.79 11.38
C THR A 44 -17.29 2.93 9.88
N ASP A 45 -18.52 2.77 9.41
CA ASP A 45 -18.82 2.93 7.99
C ASP A 45 -18.51 4.37 7.52
N GLU A 46 -18.78 5.38 8.35
CA GLU A 46 -18.39 6.77 8.09
C GLU A 46 -16.86 6.96 7.94
N GLN A 47 -16.07 6.30 8.79
CA GLN A 47 -14.60 6.33 8.66
C GLN A 47 -14.16 5.68 7.36
N ILE A 48 -14.78 4.57 6.96
CA ILE A 48 -14.49 3.89 5.69
C ILE A 48 -14.82 4.78 4.50
N GLU A 49 -15.96 5.46 4.52
CA GLU A 49 -16.35 6.37 3.44
C GLU A 49 -15.37 7.53 3.29
N ARG A 50 -14.81 8.03 4.39
CA ARG A 50 -13.80 9.10 4.38
C ARG A 50 -12.40 8.61 4.00
N ILE A 51 -12.03 7.38 4.39
CA ILE A 51 -10.72 6.80 4.10
C ILE A 51 -10.62 6.34 2.64
N SER A 52 -11.72 5.85 2.05
CA SER A 52 -11.78 5.36 0.68
C SER A 52 -11.18 6.31 -0.38
N PRO A 53 -11.56 7.60 -0.45
CA PRO A 53 -10.98 8.52 -1.42
C PRO A 53 -9.49 8.82 -1.15
N VAL A 54 -9.07 8.92 0.11
CA VAL A 54 -7.66 9.13 0.49
C VAL A 54 -6.78 7.98 -0.01
N LEU A 55 -7.31 6.77 0.10
CA LEU A 55 -6.66 5.56 -0.38
C LEU A 55 -6.63 5.52 -1.91
N GLY A 56 -7.73 5.84 -2.59
CA GLY A 56 -7.76 5.95 -4.06
C GLY A 56 -6.70 6.92 -4.59
N GLU A 57 -6.64 8.14 -4.05
CA GLU A 57 -5.62 9.13 -4.41
C GLU A 57 -4.19 8.66 -4.14
N SER A 58 -3.99 7.92 -3.05
CA SER A 58 -2.69 7.32 -2.72
C SER A 58 -2.24 6.34 -3.79
N LEU A 59 -3.15 5.48 -4.25
CA LEU A 59 -2.87 4.49 -5.29
C LEU A 59 -2.51 5.18 -6.61
N ASP A 60 -3.31 6.15 -7.04
CA ASP A 60 -3.05 6.90 -8.27
C ASP A 60 -1.70 7.62 -8.23
N ARG A 61 -1.38 8.25 -7.09
CA ARG A 61 -0.08 8.90 -6.88
C ARG A 61 1.08 7.91 -6.99
N GLN A 62 0.92 6.73 -6.40
CA GLN A 62 1.95 5.70 -6.38
C GLN A 62 2.15 5.05 -7.75
N LEU A 63 1.08 4.78 -8.51
CA LEU A 63 1.14 4.34 -9.89
C LEU A 63 1.81 5.40 -10.78
N GLY A 64 1.47 6.68 -10.59
CA GLY A 64 2.12 7.79 -11.29
C GLY A 64 3.62 7.89 -10.98
N ILE A 65 4.05 7.60 -9.74
CA ILE A 65 5.48 7.50 -9.41
C ILE A 65 6.11 6.35 -10.19
N LEU A 66 5.56 5.13 -10.12
CA LEU A 66 6.12 3.97 -10.83
C LEU A 66 6.25 4.19 -12.33
N GLN A 67 5.23 4.76 -12.96
CA GLN A 67 5.22 5.06 -14.40
C GLN A 67 6.34 6.02 -14.80
N ARG A 68 6.65 7.05 -13.98
CA ARG A 68 7.79 7.95 -14.24
C ARG A 68 9.14 7.23 -14.26
N TYR A 69 9.25 6.13 -13.53
CA TYR A 69 10.44 5.28 -13.50
C TYR A 69 10.37 4.10 -14.49
N GLY A 70 9.35 4.07 -15.38
CA GLY A 70 9.18 3.05 -16.41
C GLY A 70 8.69 1.70 -15.89
N ILE A 71 8.05 1.69 -14.72
CA ILE A 71 7.43 0.50 -14.12
C ILE A 71 5.91 0.62 -14.28
N ASP A 72 5.27 -0.43 -14.80
CA ASP A 72 3.82 -0.49 -14.89
C ASP A 72 3.14 -0.91 -13.58
N ALA A 73 1.81 -0.95 -13.59
CA ALA A 73 1.01 -1.32 -12.41
C ALA A 73 1.27 -2.77 -11.94
N ASP A 74 1.72 -3.64 -12.84
CA ASP A 74 2.03 -5.04 -12.56
C ASP A 74 3.47 -5.23 -12.06
N GLY A 75 4.27 -4.16 -12.06
CA GLY A 75 5.66 -4.17 -11.60
C GLY A 75 6.64 -4.59 -12.68
N ALA A 76 6.18 -4.78 -13.92
CA ALA A 76 7.03 -5.04 -15.05
C ALA A 76 7.67 -3.74 -15.56
N SER A 77 8.91 -3.85 -16.01
CA SER A 77 9.59 -2.76 -16.69
C SER A 77 9.00 -2.64 -18.09
N GLN A 78 8.42 -1.47 -18.39
CA GLN A 78 7.73 -1.22 -19.66
C GLN A 78 8.63 -1.43 -20.89
N ASN A 79 9.96 -1.29 -20.73
CA ASN A 79 10.93 -1.39 -21.82
C ASN A 79 12.08 -2.38 -21.53
N GLY A 80 11.92 -3.28 -20.55
CA GLY A 80 13.02 -4.16 -20.09
C GLY A 80 14.21 -3.42 -19.46
N ARG A 81 14.10 -2.10 -19.28
CA ARG A 81 15.11 -1.26 -18.65
C ARG A 81 15.21 -1.57 -17.17
N GLN A 82 16.40 -1.89 -16.70
CA GLN A 82 16.69 -2.04 -15.28
C GLN A 82 16.92 -0.65 -14.66
N LEU A 83 16.26 -0.36 -13.52
CA LEU A 83 16.51 0.89 -12.80
C LEU A 83 17.95 0.93 -12.30
N GLY A 84 18.65 2.04 -12.55
CA GLY A 84 19.93 2.30 -11.92
C GLY A 84 19.78 2.51 -10.41
N LEU A 85 20.84 2.27 -9.62
CA LEU A 85 20.81 2.41 -8.16
C LEU A 85 20.37 3.80 -7.68
N ARG A 86 20.75 4.86 -8.39
CA ARG A 86 20.35 6.24 -8.07
C ARG A 86 18.85 6.45 -8.30
N GLU A 87 18.33 5.97 -9.43
CA GLU A 87 16.93 6.05 -9.79
C GLU A 87 16.07 5.23 -8.81
N ALA A 88 16.54 4.02 -8.45
CA ALA A 88 15.86 3.18 -7.48
C ALA A 88 15.76 3.84 -6.09
N ARG A 89 16.82 4.54 -5.66
CA ARG A 89 16.81 5.30 -4.40
C ARG A 89 15.88 6.52 -4.47
N ALA A 90 15.88 7.24 -5.60
CA ALA A 90 14.98 8.37 -5.81
C ALA A 90 13.52 7.95 -5.81
N MET A 91 13.19 6.90 -6.58
CA MET A 91 11.86 6.29 -6.62
C MET A 91 11.41 5.84 -5.23
N LYS A 92 12.27 5.15 -4.48
CA LYS A 92 11.97 4.74 -3.12
C LYS A 92 11.60 5.94 -2.24
N LYS A 93 12.37 7.03 -2.33
CA LYS A 93 12.12 8.26 -1.56
C LYS A 93 10.75 8.86 -1.90
N GLU A 94 10.40 8.95 -3.19
CA GLU A 94 9.10 9.46 -3.62
C GLU A 94 7.94 8.58 -3.16
N LEU A 95 8.08 7.25 -3.25
CA LEU A 95 7.08 6.31 -2.76
C LEU A 95 6.90 6.42 -1.24
N ASP A 96 8.00 6.53 -0.49
CA ASP A 96 7.96 6.69 0.96
C ASP A 96 7.29 8.02 1.36
N GLN A 97 7.56 9.12 0.63
CA GLN A 97 6.87 10.40 0.82
C GLN A 97 5.36 10.29 0.55
N ALA A 98 4.96 9.62 -0.54
CA ALA A 98 3.55 9.40 -0.85
C ALA A 98 2.86 8.60 0.26
N ARG A 99 3.50 7.54 0.78
CA ARG A 99 2.99 6.75 1.91
C ARG A 99 2.83 7.58 3.18
N SER A 100 3.83 8.40 3.53
CA SER A 100 3.76 9.27 4.70
C SER A 100 2.61 10.29 4.59
N ALA A 101 2.39 10.86 3.41
CA ALA A 101 1.27 11.77 3.17
C ALA A 101 -0.09 11.07 3.33
N THR A 102 -0.22 9.84 2.83
CA THR A 102 -1.42 9.01 3.02
C THR A 102 -1.65 8.69 4.49
N LEU A 103 -0.62 8.26 5.22
CA LEU A 103 -0.70 8.00 6.67
C LEU A 103 -1.16 9.23 7.44
N ALA A 104 -0.60 10.41 7.13
CA ALA A 104 -1.00 11.66 7.77
C ALA A 104 -2.46 12.03 7.47
N SER A 105 -2.97 11.70 6.28
CA SER A 105 -4.36 11.97 5.89
C SER A 105 -5.34 11.00 6.55
N VAL A 106 -4.99 9.71 6.59
CA VAL A 106 -5.77 8.69 7.31
C VAL A 106 -5.78 8.95 8.82
N GLY A 107 -4.66 9.39 9.38
CA GLY A 107 -4.54 9.75 10.80
C GLY A 107 -5.42 10.93 11.25
N LYS A 108 -5.95 11.73 10.31
CA LYS A 108 -6.96 12.76 10.62
C LYS A 108 -8.38 12.20 10.73
N ILE A 109 -8.60 10.97 10.28
CA ILE A 109 -9.91 10.30 10.25
C ILE A 109 -9.98 9.24 11.37
N LEU A 110 -8.86 8.57 11.63
CA LEU A 110 -8.74 7.60 12.72
C LEU A 110 -8.65 8.28 14.08
N THR A 111 -9.19 7.63 15.10
CA THR A 111 -8.89 7.98 16.49
C THR A 111 -7.44 7.62 16.81
N LYS A 112 -6.87 8.21 17.88
CA LYS A 112 -5.50 7.90 18.30
C LYS A 112 -5.24 6.39 18.52
N PRO A 113 -6.11 5.65 19.24
CA PRO A 113 -5.91 4.20 19.39
C PRO A 113 -5.93 3.44 18.06
N GLN A 114 -6.83 3.82 17.14
CA GLN A 114 -6.89 3.21 15.81
C GLN A 114 -5.65 3.53 14.97
N LEU A 115 -5.11 4.75 15.08
CA LEU A 115 -3.88 5.12 14.38
C LEU A 115 -2.67 4.36 14.93
N ASP A 116 -2.56 4.21 16.25
CA ASP A 116 -1.48 3.45 16.88
C ASP A 116 -1.53 1.98 16.45
N GLU A 117 -2.72 1.38 16.40
CA GLU A 117 -2.90 0.01 15.91
C GLU A 117 -2.59 -0.11 14.41
N PHE A 118 -2.99 0.88 13.61
CA PHE A 118 -2.64 0.93 12.19
C PHE A 118 -1.12 0.97 11.98
N ILE A 119 -0.39 1.75 12.79
CA ILE A 119 1.08 1.79 12.74
C ILE A 119 1.69 0.44 13.16
N ARG A 120 1.14 -0.25 14.16
CA ARG A 120 1.62 -1.60 14.52
C ARG A 120 1.43 -2.61 13.40
N MET A 121 0.25 -2.61 12.77
CA MET A 121 -0.02 -3.45 11.59
C MET A 121 0.98 -3.19 10.46
N GLN A 122 1.48 -1.96 10.34
CA GLN A 122 2.54 -1.60 9.41
C GLN A 122 3.90 -2.17 9.74
N GLU A 123 4.28 -2.13 11.00
CA GLU A 123 5.55 -2.66 11.47
C GLU A 123 5.59 -4.19 11.35
N GLU A 124 4.52 -4.87 11.77
CA GLU A 124 4.35 -6.32 11.62
C GLU A 124 4.59 -6.79 10.18
N ARG A 125 4.04 -6.05 9.22
CA ARG A 125 4.22 -6.35 7.79
C ARG A 125 5.63 -6.09 7.30
N LYS A 126 6.23 -4.96 7.67
CA LYS A 126 7.62 -4.66 7.31
C LYS A 126 8.56 -5.74 7.84
N ASP A 127 8.31 -6.22 9.04
CA ASP A 127 9.12 -7.27 9.65
C ASP A 127 8.85 -8.66 9.03
N ALA A 128 7.60 -8.97 8.68
CA ALA A 128 7.27 -10.18 7.92
C ALA A 128 7.92 -10.21 6.52
N VAL A 129 8.05 -9.05 5.86
CA VAL A 129 8.78 -8.94 4.58
C VAL A 129 10.28 -9.11 4.81
N ARG A 130 10.85 -8.46 5.82
CA ARG A 130 12.27 -8.59 6.17
C ARG A 130 12.65 -10.01 6.53
N SER A 131 11.82 -10.72 7.29
CA SER A 131 12.06 -12.11 7.67
C SER A 131 12.07 -13.02 6.44
N ARG A 132 11.12 -12.85 5.51
CA ARG A 132 11.09 -13.60 4.24
C ARG A 132 12.32 -13.37 3.36
N VAL A 133 12.86 -12.15 3.34
CA VAL A 133 14.10 -11.85 2.62
C VAL A 133 15.29 -12.49 3.30
N ARG A 134 15.37 -12.43 4.64
CA ARG A 134 16.45 -13.06 5.41
C ARG A 134 16.45 -14.58 5.33
N SER A 135 15.27 -15.22 5.27
CA SER A 135 15.14 -16.67 5.13
C SER A 135 15.39 -17.20 3.71
N ARG A 136 15.54 -16.33 2.70
CA ARG A 136 15.87 -16.70 1.32
C ARG A 136 17.36 -16.57 0.98
N ASN A 137 18.18 -16.04 1.89
CA ASN A 137 19.64 -16.01 1.82
C ASN A 137 20.23 -17.08 2.74
#